data_AF-A0A2Z6D4G5-F1
#
_entry.id   AF-A0A2Z6D4G5-F1
#
_cell.length_a   1.000
_cell.length_b   1.000
_cell.length_c   1.000
_cell.angle_alpha   90.00
_cell.angle_beta   90.00
_cell.angle_gamma   90.00
#
_symmetry.space_group_name_H-M   'P 1'
#
loop_
_entity.id
_entity.type
_entity.pdbx_description
1 polymer ?
#
loop_
_entity_poly.entity_id
_entity_poly.type
_entity_poly.pdbx_seq_one_letter_code
_entity_poly.pdbx_strand_id
1 'polypeptide(L)'
;MTNIHALQKIFPAGFDNGYGSLKLLVDGFDVVRVPSYISTADMEDVPGRVEFNGTAYTVGESAFRAGDHFERNIDSNENKVKNALTTLLGALAHLPQRKAWHLKLVVSLHDAALVKNLHKSSMENIKRHSQANPQISKWKC
;
A
#
# COMPACT_ATOMS: atom_id res chain seq x y z
N MET A 1 19.53 5.70 -22.20
CA MET A 1 18.34 4.83 -22.28
C MET A 1 17.11 5.72 -22.18
N THR A 2 16.30 5.81 -23.23
CA THR A 2 15.02 6.51 -23.21
C THR A 2 14.02 5.67 -22.42
N ASN A 3 13.53 6.22 -21.30
CA ASN A 3 12.59 5.53 -20.42
C ASN A 3 11.24 5.39 -21.14
N ILE A 4 11.00 4.21 -21.69
CA ILE A 4 9.85 3.84 -22.56
C ILE A 4 8.51 4.08 -21.83
N HIS A 5 8.54 4.23 -20.51
CA HIS A 5 7.37 4.39 -19.65
C HIS A 5 7.00 5.83 -19.31
N ALA A 6 7.71 6.84 -19.83
CA ALA A 6 7.35 8.25 -19.63
C ALA A 6 5.95 8.59 -20.21
N LEU A 7 5.47 7.81 -21.20
CA LEU A 7 4.17 7.98 -21.86
C LEU A 7 3.09 7.01 -21.35
N GLN A 8 3.46 5.99 -20.56
CA GLN A 8 2.51 4.99 -20.09
C GLN A 8 1.67 5.59 -18.96
N LYS A 9 0.37 5.81 -19.24
CA LYS A 9 -0.55 6.47 -18.31
C LYS A 9 -1.06 5.54 -17.21
N ILE A 10 -0.99 4.22 -17.40
CA ILE A 10 -1.47 3.21 -16.44
C ILE A 10 -0.46 2.06 -16.39
N PHE A 11 -0.01 1.72 -15.19
CA PHE A 11 0.98 0.66 -14.94
C PHE A 11 0.28 -0.60 -14.42
N PRO A 12 0.43 -1.75 -15.10
CA PRO A 12 0.11 -3.03 -14.49
C PRO A 12 0.98 -3.25 -13.25
N ALA A 13 0.37 -3.67 -12.15
CA ALA A 13 1.08 -3.93 -10.91
C ALA A 13 0.54 -5.16 -10.20
N GLY A 14 1.45 -5.94 -9.60
CA GLY A 14 1.15 -7.04 -8.70
C GLY A 14 1.62 -6.70 -7.30
N PHE A 15 0.74 -6.83 -6.31
CA PHE A 15 1.07 -6.61 -4.90
C PHE A 15 0.77 -7.87 -4.09
N ASP A 16 1.81 -8.41 -3.46
CA ASP A 16 1.74 -9.53 -2.53
C ASP A 16 1.97 -9.02 -1.10
N ASN A 17 0.89 -8.95 -0.32
CA ASN A 17 0.97 -8.54 1.07
C ASN A 17 1.29 -9.75 1.97
N GLY A 18 2.55 -10.18 1.92
CA GLY A 18 3.03 -11.32 2.69
C GLY A 18 3.15 -11.01 4.19
N TYR A 19 3.15 -12.08 4.99
CA TYR A 19 3.33 -11.99 6.44
C TYR A 19 4.76 -11.53 6.81
N GLY A 20 5.79 -12.16 6.25
CA GLY A 20 7.19 -11.78 6.53
C GLY A 20 7.72 -10.66 5.65
N SER A 21 7.34 -10.65 4.37
CA SER A 21 7.76 -9.62 3.41
C SER A 21 6.62 -9.27 2.48
N LEU A 22 6.44 -7.98 2.22
CA LEU A 22 5.60 -7.51 1.14
C LEU A 22 6.40 -7.46 -0.16
N LYS A 23 5.71 -7.62 -1.29
CA LYS A 23 6.31 -7.50 -2.62
C LYS A 23 5.41 -6.65 -3.51
N LEU A 24 5.99 -5.68 -4.19
CA LEU A 24 5.32 -4.90 -5.22
C LEU A 24 6.14 -5.00 -6.51
N LEU A 25 5.49 -5.50 -7.55
CA LEU A 25 6.01 -5.51 -8.91
C LEU A 25 5.21 -4.51 -9.73
N VAL A 26 5.86 -3.49 -10.26
CA VAL A 26 5.27 -2.54 -11.21
C VAL A 26 5.98 -2.72 -12.54
N ASP A 27 5.21 -2.86 -13.62
CA ASP A 27 5.77 -3.00 -14.97
C ASP A 27 6.76 -1.86 -15.29
N GLY A 28 7.96 -2.24 -15.73
CA GLY A 28 9.05 -1.30 -16.02
C GLY A 28 9.92 -0.85 -14.83
N PHE A 29 9.73 -1.42 -13.64
CA PHE A 29 10.52 -1.11 -12.44
C PHE A 29 11.06 -2.36 -11.76
N ASP A 30 12.12 -2.17 -10.96
CA ASP A 30 12.64 -3.23 -10.10
C ASP A 30 11.59 -3.64 -9.05
N VAL A 31 11.63 -4.92 -8.67
CA VAL A 31 10.73 -5.45 -7.66
C VAL A 31 11.04 -4.83 -6.30
N VAL A 32 10.04 -4.20 -5.68
CA VAL A 32 10.14 -3.78 -4.29
C VAL A 32 9.86 -5.00 -3.43
N ARG A 33 10.83 -5.39 -2.61
CA ARG A 33 10.67 -6.45 -1.61
C ARG A 33 11.22 -5.95 -0.27
N VAL A 34 10.32 -5.68 0.66
CA VAL A 34 10.68 -5.13 1.97
C VAL A 34 9.96 -5.91 3.08
N PRO A 35 10.50 -5.92 4.32
CA PRO A 35 9.88 -6.69 5.39
C PRO A 35 8.55 -6.03 5.82
N SER A 36 7.58 -6.83 6.27
CA SER A 36 6.21 -6.37 6.55
C SER A 36 6.07 -5.71 7.93
N TYR A 37 6.85 -4.67 8.17
CA TYR A 37 6.83 -3.84 9.39
C TYR A 37 6.23 -2.48 9.10
N ILE A 38 5.46 -1.96 10.06
CA ILE A 38 4.87 -0.63 10.00
C ILE A 38 5.19 0.07 11.32
N SER A 39 5.72 1.28 11.27
CA SER A 39 5.96 2.10 12.45
C SER A 39 5.28 3.46 12.27
N THR A 40 4.76 4.03 13.36
CA THR A 40 4.24 5.40 13.41
C THR A 40 5.22 6.36 14.10
N ALA A 41 6.45 5.91 14.37
CA ALA A 41 7.46 6.76 14.96
C ALA A 41 7.73 7.97 14.06
N ASP A 42 8.09 9.09 14.69
CA ASP A 42 8.55 10.26 13.95
C ASP A 42 9.94 9.99 13.37
N MET A 43 10.10 10.28 12.09
CA MET A 43 11.29 9.94 11.32
C MET A 43 11.51 10.98 10.23
N GLU A 44 12.77 11.18 9.87
CA GLU A 44 13.16 11.89 8.65
C GLU A 44 12.59 11.20 7.39
N ASP A 45 12.71 11.85 6.23
CA ASP A 45 12.24 11.32 4.95
C ASP A 45 13.07 10.09 4.52
N VAL A 46 12.64 8.91 5.00
CA VAL A 46 13.29 7.61 4.78
C VAL A 46 12.49 6.75 3.81
N PRO A 47 13.12 5.77 3.13
CA PRO A 47 12.41 4.85 2.25
C PRO A 47 11.22 4.18 2.93
N GLY A 48 10.07 4.21 2.26
CA GLY A 48 8.81 3.65 2.77
C GLY A 48 8.02 4.58 3.70
N ARG A 49 8.45 5.83 3.90
CA ARG A 49 7.70 6.85 4.62
C ARG A 49 6.52 7.33 3.78
N VAL A 50 5.33 7.35 4.38
CA VAL A 50 4.09 7.83 3.76
C VAL A 50 3.23 8.55 4.79
N GLU A 51 2.54 9.60 4.36
CA GLU A 51 1.49 10.23 5.15
C GLU A 51 0.14 9.96 4.49
N PHE A 52 -0.81 9.44 5.28
CA PHE A 52 -2.16 9.18 4.80
C PHE A 52 -3.15 9.31 5.96
N ASN A 53 -4.29 9.95 5.70
CA ASN A 53 -5.30 10.29 6.73
C ASN A 53 -4.74 11.06 7.93
N GLY A 54 -3.79 11.97 7.71
CA GLY A 54 -3.18 12.80 8.76
C GLY A 54 -2.30 12.02 9.75
N THR A 55 -1.91 10.79 9.40
CA THR A 55 -0.96 9.99 10.18
C THR A 55 0.21 9.60 9.29
N ALA A 56 1.42 9.76 9.81
CA ALA A 56 2.65 9.34 9.15
C ALA A 56 3.01 7.90 9.54
N TYR A 57 3.34 7.10 8.54
CA TYR A 57 3.73 5.72 8.69
C TYR A 57 5.04 5.49 7.94
N THR A 58 5.87 4.61 8.48
CA THR A 58 7.03 4.07 7.77
C THR A 58 6.82 2.58 7.57
N VAL A 59 7.11 2.08 6.37
CA VAL A 59 6.97 0.66 6.01
C VAL A 59 8.27 0.08 5.48
N GLY A 60 8.63 -1.12 5.95
CA GLY A 60 9.81 -1.84 5.48
C GLY A 60 10.98 -1.81 6.46
N GLU A 61 12.19 -1.83 5.92
CA GLU A 61 13.42 -1.93 6.70
C GLU A 61 13.60 -0.74 7.66
N SER A 62 13.25 0.47 7.22
CA SER A 62 13.30 1.68 8.05
C SER A 62 12.38 1.55 9.27
N ALA A 63 11.20 0.96 9.10
CA ALA A 63 10.25 0.70 10.19
C ALA A 63 10.78 -0.37 11.17
N PHE A 64 11.40 -1.43 10.63
CA PHE A 64 12.03 -2.47 11.45
C PHE A 64 13.16 -1.89 12.32
N ARG A 65 13.98 -1.00 11.76
CA ARG A 65 15.12 -0.37 12.44
C ARG A 65 14.73 0.67 13.49
N ALA A 66 13.50 1.18 13.46
CA ALA A 66 12.97 2.05 14.50
C ALA A 66 13.09 1.40 15.89
N GLY A 67 12.88 0.08 15.95
CA GLY A 67 13.03 -0.72 17.16
C GLY A 67 11.82 -0.72 18.10
N ASP A 68 10.95 0.29 18.03
CA ASP A 68 9.76 0.46 18.89
C ASP A 68 8.46 0.71 18.09
N HIS A 69 7.31 0.41 18.74
CA HIS A 69 5.95 0.65 18.25
C HIS A 69 5.64 0.20 16.81
N PHE A 70 5.97 -1.06 16.48
CA PHE A 70 5.67 -1.61 15.17
C PHE A 70 4.50 -2.61 15.18
N GLU A 71 3.60 -2.49 14.19
CA GLU A 71 2.61 -3.51 13.86
C GLU A 71 3.18 -4.43 12.78
N ARG A 72 3.02 -5.76 12.93
CA ARG A 72 3.37 -6.72 11.87
C ARG A 72 2.13 -7.40 11.33
N ASN A 73 2.20 -7.75 10.05
CA ASN A 73 1.19 -8.62 9.43
C ASN A 73 1.14 -10.01 10.09
N ILE A 74 2.27 -10.52 10.61
CA ILE A 74 2.37 -11.86 11.25
C ILE A 74 1.52 -11.95 12.53
N ASP A 75 1.24 -10.83 13.19
CA ASP A 75 0.65 -10.86 14.53
C ASP A 75 -0.85 -11.25 14.49
N SER A 76 -1.56 -10.97 13.39
CA SER A 76 -2.94 -11.46 13.17
C SER A 76 -3.36 -11.39 11.71
N ASN A 77 -4.29 -12.27 11.31
CA ASN A 77 -4.91 -12.20 9.98
C ASN A 77 -5.72 -10.92 9.76
N GLU A 78 -6.24 -10.31 10.83
CA GLU A 78 -6.96 -9.03 10.77
C GLU A 78 -6.02 -7.87 10.44
N ASN A 79 -4.80 -7.87 10.98
CA ASN A 79 -3.79 -6.86 10.69
C ASN A 79 -3.46 -6.82 9.20
N LYS A 80 -3.47 -7.97 8.54
CA LYS A 80 -3.21 -8.06 7.10
C LYS A 80 -4.21 -7.26 6.27
N VAL A 81 -5.50 -7.28 6.65
CA VAL A 81 -6.55 -6.50 5.99
C VAL A 81 -6.47 -5.04 6.41
N LYS A 82 -6.39 -4.79 7.72
CA LYS A 82 -6.29 -3.43 8.30
C LYS A 82 -5.14 -2.64 7.69
N ASN A 83 -3.99 -3.29 7.51
CA ASN A 83 -2.75 -2.66 7.10
C ASN A 83 -2.47 -2.79 5.60
N ALA A 84 -3.35 -3.43 4.82
CA ALA A 84 -3.15 -3.65 3.38
C ALA A 84 -2.90 -2.34 2.61
N LEU A 85 -3.65 -1.29 2.92
CA LEU A 85 -3.49 0.00 2.26
C LEU A 85 -2.18 0.69 2.68
N THR A 86 -1.89 0.73 3.98
CA THR A 86 -0.66 1.34 4.51
C THR A 86 0.58 0.66 3.94
N THR A 87 0.59 -0.68 3.90
CA THR A 87 1.70 -1.46 3.35
C THR A 87 1.85 -1.28 1.84
N LEU A 88 0.75 -1.18 1.09
CA LEU A 88 0.80 -0.86 -0.34
C LEU A 88 1.38 0.54 -0.59
N LEU A 89 0.91 1.56 0.13
CA LEU A 89 1.40 2.92 0.00
C LEU A 89 2.89 3.01 0.39
N GLY A 90 3.27 2.37 1.48
CA GLY A 90 4.66 2.24 1.90
C GLY A 90 5.52 1.56 0.83
N ALA A 91 5.04 0.48 0.21
CA ALA A 91 5.74 -0.18 -0.89
C ALA A 91 5.91 0.73 -2.11
N LEU A 92 4.90 1.55 -2.44
CA LEU A 92 4.98 2.54 -3.51
C LEU A 92 6.00 3.65 -3.21
N ALA A 93 6.20 4.00 -1.94
CA ALA A 93 7.22 4.97 -1.54
C ALA A 93 8.67 4.47 -1.67
N HIS A 94 8.88 3.19 -1.99
CA HIS A 94 10.19 2.67 -2.39
C HIS A 94 10.46 2.81 -3.89
N LEU A 95 9.45 3.15 -4.70
CA LEU A 95 9.63 3.42 -6.12
C LEU A 95 10.13 4.84 -6.38
N PRO A 96 10.72 5.12 -7.56
CA PRO A 96 11.11 6.47 -7.93
C PRO A 96 9.97 7.47 -7.79
N GLN A 97 10.29 8.67 -7.29
CA GLN A 97 9.30 9.72 -7.04
C GLN A 97 8.54 10.10 -8.32
N ARG A 98 7.21 10.16 -8.21
CA ARG A 98 6.31 10.64 -9.27
C ARG A 98 5.20 11.48 -8.65
N LYS A 99 4.67 12.45 -9.40
CA LYS A 99 3.49 13.22 -8.97
C LYS A 99 2.24 12.35 -8.76
N ALA A 100 2.10 11.31 -9.56
CA ALA A 100 0.98 10.38 -9.47
C ALA A 100 1.36 9.00 -10.02
N TRP A 101 0.80 7.98 -9.39
CA TRP A 101 0.78 6.60 -9.87
C TRP A 101 -0.65 6.24 -10.27
N HIS A 102 -0.80 5.70 -11.47
CA HIS A 102 -2.07 5.14 -11.95
C HIS A 102 -1.83 3.65 -12.17
N LEU A 103 -2.40 2.80 -11.33
CA LEU A 103 -2.09 1.38 -11.30
C LEU A 103 -3.30 0.55 -11.71
N LYS A 104 -3.09 -0.44 -12.58
CA LYS A 104 -4.00 -1.58 -12.71
C LYS A 104 -3.47 -2.68 -11.80
N LEU A 105 -3.98 -2.68 -10.57
CA LEU A 105 -3.43 -3.46 -9.47
C LEU A 105 -4.12 -4.82 -9.32
N VAL A 106 -3.34 -5.88 -9.27
CA VAL A 106 -3.75 -7.21 -8.81
C VAL A 106 -3.14 -7.43 -7.42
N VAL A 107 -3.98 -7.79 -6.44
CA VAL A 107 -3.55 -7.97 -5.06
C VAL A 107 -3.75 -9.41 -4.64
N SER A 108 -2.71 -10.02 -4.07
CA SER A 108 -2.82 -11.27 -3.33
C SER A 108 -2.77 -11.02 -1.83
N LEU A 109 -3.79 -11.50 -1.14
CA LEU A 109 -3.83 -11.61 0.31
C LEU A 109 -3.93 -13.11 0.62
N HIS A 110 -2.86 -13.72 1.14
CA HIS A 110 -2.99 -15.07 1.74
C HIS A 110 -4.08 -15.04 2.82
N ASP A 111 -4.86 -16.13 2.90
CA ASP A 111 -6.13 -16.31 3.63
C ASP A 111 -7.39 -15.70 2.99
N ALA A 112 -7.84 -16.34 1.91
CA ALA A 112 -9.09 -16.07 1.21
C ALA A 112 -10.37 -16.17 2.07
N ALA A 113 -10.28 -16.76 3.27
CA ALA A 113 -11.40 -16.84 4.22
C ALA A 113 -11.89 -15.46 4.71
N LEU A 114 -11.05 -14.42 4.65
CA LEU A 114 -11.37 -13.06 5.08
C LEU A 114 -11.83 -12.12 3.96
N VAL A 115 -11.93 -12.60 2.70
CA VAL A 115 -12.35 -11.79 1.54
C VAL A 115 -13.74 -11.16 1.75
N LYS A 116 -14.62 -11.81 2.51
CA LYS A 116 -15.94 -11.26 2.88
C LYS A 116 -15.85 -9.96 3.70
N ASN A 117 -14.79 -9.78 4.49
CA ASN A 117 -14.59 -8.58 5.33
C ASN A 117 -13.89 -7.44 4.57
N LEU A 118 -13.04 -7.76 3.58
CA LEU A 118 -12.42 -6.78 2.68
C LEU A 118 -13.46 -6.00 1.87
N HIS A 119 -14.46 -6.70 1.31
CA HIS A 119 -15.51 -6.06 0.53
C HIS A 119 -16.34 -5.08 1.38
N LYS A 120 -16.47 -5.34 2.69
CA LYS A 120 -17.26 -4.51 3.61
C LYS A 120 -16.50 -3.25 4.05
N SER A 121 -15.23 -3.40 4.44
CA SER A 121 -14.37 -2.28 4.86
C SER A 121 -14.05 -1.33 3.70
N SER A 122 -13.79 -1.86 2.49
CA SER A 122 -13.58 -1.05 1.29
C SER A 122 -14.82 -0.25 0.91
N MET A 123 -16.02 -0.85 0.99
CA MET A 123 -17.29 -0.17 0.69
C MET A 123 -17.66 0.89 1.73
N GLU A 124 -17.34 0.69 3.01
CA GLU A 124 -17.55 1.70 4.06
C GLU A 124 -16.61 2.91 3.91
N ASN A 125 -15.34 2.67 3.57
CA ASN A 125 -14.37 3.74 3.31
C ASN A 125 -14.71 4.52 2.03
N ILE A 126 -15.21 3.85 0.98
CA ILE A 126 -15.73 4.50 -0.24
C ILE A 126 -16.95 5.36 0.09
N LYS A 127 -17.90 4.86 0.90
CA LYS A 127 -19.07 5.64 1.31
C LYS A 127 -18.67 6.89 2.10
N ARG A 128 -17.77 6.78 3.07
CA ARG A 128 -17.25 7.93 3.84
C ARG A 128 -16.57 8.96 2.93
N HIS A 129 -15.78 8.53 1.95
CA HIS A 129 -15.13 9.44 0.99
C HIS A 129 -16.10 10.06 -0.02
N SER A 130 -17.12 9.33 -0.47
CA SER A 130 -18.17 9.87 -1.38
C SER A 130 -19.07 10.92 -0.72
N GLN A 131 -19.25 10.83 0.61
CA GLN A 131 -19.97 11.84 1.39
C GLN A 131 -19.10 13.09 1.64
N ALA A 132 -17.77 12.93 1.67
CA ALA A 132 -16.84 14.05 1.77
C ALA A 132 -16.53 14.71 0.41
N ASN A 133 -16.76 14.02 -0.72
CA ASN A 133 -16.51 14.55 -2.06
C ASN A 133 -17.50 13.99 -3.12
N PRO A 134 -18.53 14.76 -3.54
CA PRO A 134 -19.64 14.25 -4.36
C PRO A 134 -19.28 13.79 -5.79
N GLN A 135 -18.05 14.05 -6.26
CA GLN A 135 -17.66 13.78 -7.64
C GLN A 135 -17.31 12.32 -7.96
N ILE A 136 -17.18 11.44 -6.96
CA ILE A 136 -16.81 10.02 -7.15
C ILE A 136 -18.05 9.11 -7.28
N SER A 137 -19.23 9.66 -7.61
CA SER A 137 -20.50 8.92 -7.67
C SER A 137 -20.81 8.24 -9.01
N LYS A 138 -19.86 8.19 -9.97
CA LYS A 138 -20.09 7.59 -11.30
C LYS A 138 -19.04 6.57 -11.70
N TRP A 139 -19.00 5.45 -10.99
CA TRP A 139 -18.53 4.18 -11.58
C TRP A 139 -19.51 3.09 -11.14
N LYS A 140 -20.43 2.72 -12.03
CA LYS A 140 -21.22 1.49 -11.95
C LYS A 140 -20.41 0.38 -12.61
N CYS A 141 -20.42 -0.80 -11.99
CA CYS A 141 -19.78 -2.04 -12.44
C CYS A 141 -20.09 -2.39 -13.90
#